data_AF-A0A0D2MAA2-F1
#
_entry.id   AF-A0A0D2MAA2-F1
#
_cell.length_a   1.000
_cell.length_b   1.000
_cell.length_c   1.000
_cell.angle_alpha   90.00
_cell.angle_beta   90.00
_cell.angle_gamma   90.00
#
_symmetry.space_group_name_H-M   'P 1'
#
loop_
_entity.id
_entity.type
_entity.pdbx_description
1 polymer ?
#
loop_
_entity_poly.entity_id
_entity_poly.type
_entity_poly.pdbx_seq_one_letter_code
_entity_poly.pdbx_strand_id
1 'polypeptide(L)'
;MSSRIFDALRKSDDGALIELVKEAPTWETVNNIIAAYPAVARVYPKMTLKIAETLCEAKKLAEDLSGDLIALSDPDYPSDRLDLEYELQICVYDMLMNVLRVPTDNAPLEYTDITPKNDFIIAGMISGACHRIALCKSPEQRRPICEGFQFPGYIVDRNEQWSELYAIHACMALLVGGHRLYSTITYFEPGKLALGLKRLVEKDVIKDSNGNKLLQLIIKQVEEQFETEIEVEEIWKTLFPPPV
;
A
#
# COMPACT_ATOMS: atom_id res chain seq x y z
N MET A 1 20.38 -4.66 -2.57
CA MET A 1 19.73 -3.84 -1.53
C MET A 1 20.77 -3.52 -0.46
N SER A 2 20.98 -2.25 -0.12
CA SER A 2 21.89 -1.85 0.96
C SER A 2 21.35 -2.32 2.31
N SER A 3 22.17 -3.02 3.11
CA SER A 3 21.78 -3.46 4.46
C SER A 3 21.40 -2.28 5.36
N ARG A 4 22.01 -1.10 5.16
CA ARG A 4 21.72 0.12 5.92
C ARG A 4 20.28 0.61 5.72
N ILE A 5 19.81 0.65 4.47
CA ILE A 5 18.45 1.08 4.12
C ILE A 5 17.42 0.12 4.74
N PHE A 6 17.65 -1.19 4.57
CA PHE A 6 16.75 -2.21 5.10
C PHE A 6 16.65 -2.11 6.63
N ASP A 7 17.79 -1.97 7.32
CA ASP A 7 17.80 -1.83 8.78
C ASP A 7 17.16 -0.53 9.27
N ALA A 8 17.38 0.58 8.57
CA ALA A 8 16.77 1.87 8.91
C ALA A 8 15.24 1.79 8.82
N LEU A 9 14.69 1.28 7.70
CA LEU A 9 13.25 1.09 7.55
C LEU A 9 12.67 0.10 8.56
N ARG A 10 13.35 -1.03 8.79
CA ARG A 10 12.94 -2.04 9.77
C ARG A 10 12.90 -1.49 11.19
N LYS A 11 13.84 -0.61 11.56
CA LYS A 11 13.90 -0.01 12.90
C LYS A 11 13.02 1.26 13.01
N SER A 12 12.51 1.75 11.89
CA SER A 12 11.83 3.04 11.79
C SER A 12 12.74 4.18 12.24
N ASP A 13 13.97 4.15 11.72
CA ASP A 13 15.04 5.11 12.01
C ASP A 13 15.11 6.13 10.86
N ASP A 14 14.28 7.16 10.95
CA ASP A 14 14.21 8.28 10.01
C ASP A 14 15.52 9.07 9.98
N GLY A 15 16.19 9.23 11.13
CA GLY A 15 17.52 9.83 11.23
C GLY A 15 18.54 9.13 10.35
N ALA A 16 18.61 7.80 10.39
CA ALA A 16 19.50 7.02 9.53
C ALA A 16 19.16 7.16 8.03
N LEU A 17 17.88 7.27 7.66
CA LEU A 17 17.49 7.53 6.27
C LEU A 17 17.92 8.92 5.80
N ILE A 18 17.79 9.93 6.66
CA ILE A 18 18.22 11.30 6.36
C ILE A 18 19.73 11.36 6.18
N GLU A 19 20.50 10.71 7.04
CA GLU A 19 21.96 10.67 6.88
C GLU A 19 22.37 9.96 5.59
N LEU A 20 21.65 8.90 5.17
CA LEU A 20 21.87 8.28 3.86
C LEU A 20 21.61 9.25 2.69
N VAL A 21 20.54 10.05 2.77
CA VAL A 21 20.25 11.10 1.78
C VAL A 21 21.32 12.19 1.80
N LYS A 22 21.79 12.63 2.98
CA LYS A 22 22.86 13.63 3.09
C LYS A 22 24.20 13.15 2.57
N GLU A 23 24.55 11.89 2.82
CA GLU A 23 25.80 11.26 2.33
C GLU A 23 25.84 11.21 0.80
N ALA A 24 24.70 10.94 0.15
CA ALA A 24 24.56 10.85 -1.30
C ALA A 24 23.17 11.34 -1.74
N PRO A 25 22.97 12.66 -1.93
CA PRO A 25 21.65 13.27 -2.18
C PRO A 25 21.17 13.07 -3.62
N THR A 26 21.28 11.86 -4.15
CA THR A 26 20.93 11.52 -5.54
C THR A 26 19.53 10.92 -5.65
N TRP A 27 18.95 11.01 -6.84
CA TRP A 27 17.72 10.31 -7.19
C TRP A 27 17.83 8.80 -6.93
N GLU A 28 18.97 8.21 -7.27
CA GLU A 28 19.24 6.79 -7.05
C GLU A 28 19.14 6.42 -5.55
N THR A 29 19.62 7.27 -4.64
CA THR A 29 19.50 7.03 -3.20
C THR A 29 18.04 7.02 -2.75
N VAL A 30 17.24 8.00 -3.18
CA VAL A 30 15.81 8.09 -2.85
C VAL A 30 15.05 6.88 -3.39
N ASN A 31 15.27 6.54 -4.66
CA ASN A 31 14.66 5.36 -5.28
C ASN A 31 15.06 4.06 -4.56
N ASN A 32 16.34 3.91 -4.18
CA ASN A 32 16.81 2.74 -3.42
C ASN A 32 16.17 2.63 -2.03
N ILE A 33 15.90 3.75 -1.36
CA ILE A 33 15.18 3.78 -0.08
C ILE A 33 13.76 3.25 -0.28
N ILE A 34 13.05 3.74 -1.30
CA ILE A 34 11.65 3.38 -1.53
C ILE A 34 11.52 1.94 -2.05
N ALA A 35 12.39 1.53 -2.97
CA ALA A 35 12.43 0.18 -3.51
C ALA A 35 12.71 -0.89 -2.44
N ALA A 36 13.26 -0.50 -1.28
CA ALA A 36 13.43 -1.41 -0.15
C ALA A 36 12.12 -1.65 0.65
N TYR A 37 11.12 -0.78 0.53
CA TYR A 37 9.88 -0.88 1.31
C TYR A 37 9.16 -2.24 1.10
N PRO A 38 8.89 -2.74 -0.12
CA PRO A 38 8.22 -4.04 -0.28
C PRO A 38 9.02 -5.19 0.33
N ALA A 39 10.35 -5.14 0.26
CA ALA A 39 11.20 -6.16 0.84
C ALA A 39 11.13 -6.17 2.36
N VAL A 40 11.13 -4.99 2.99
CA VAL A 40 10.97 -4.87 4.45
C VAL A 40 9.56 -5.30 4.86
N ALA A 41 8.53 -4.84 4.15
CA ALA A 41 7.13 -5.19 4.41
C ALA A 41 6.86 -6.70 4.21
N ARG A 42 7.55 -7.36 3.27
CA ARG A 42 7.45 -8.82 3.11
C ARG A 42 7.96 -9.60 4.33
N VAL A 43 8.98 -9.06 5.02
CA VAL A 43 9.53 -9.69 6.23
C VAL A 43 8.78 -9.24 7.49
N TYR A 44 8.35 -7.98 7.53
CA TYR A 44 7.69 -7.34 8.66
C TYR A 44 6.37 -6.65 8.24
N PRO A 45 5.35 -7.41 7.78
CA PRO A 45 4.14 -6.83 7.18
C PRO A 45 3.34 -5.95 8.15
N LYS A 46 3.42 -6.25 9.44
CA LYS A 46 2.79 -5.45 10.51
C LYS A 46 3.38 -4.05 10.64
N MET A 47 4.61 -3.83 10.15
CA MET A 47 5.31 -2.54 10.24
C MET A 47 5.01 -1.61 9.06
N THR A 48 4.17 -2.04 8.11
CA THR A 48 3.92 -1.31 6.85
C THR A 48 3.56 0.16 7.10
N LEU A 49 2.61 0.46 7.99
CA LEU A 49 2.28 1.85 8.34
C LEU A 49 3.46 2.62 8.92
N LYS A 50 4.19 2.03 9.87
CA LYS A 50 5.34 2.66 10.51
C LYS A 50 6.47 2.95 9.51
N ILE A 51 6.67 2.08 8.53
CA ILE A 51 7.63 2.29 7.43
C ILE A 51 7.19 3.48 6.58
N ALA A 52 5.90 3.56 6.21
CA ALA A 52 5.36 4.71 5.49
C ALA A 52 5.53 6.02 6.25
N GLU A 53 5.26 6.02 7.57
CA GLU A 53 5.49 7.17 8.45
C GLU A 53 6.97 7.58 8.46
N THR A 54 7.89 6.61 8.58
CA THR A 54 9.34 6.86 8.56
C THR A 54 9.77 7.53 7.25
N LEU A 55 9.24 7.07 6.10
CA LEU A 55 9.50 7.67 4.80
C LEU A 55 8.94 9.10 4.71
N CYS A 56 7.77 9.35 5.28
CA CYS A 56 7.14 10.67 5.31
C CYS A 56 7.87 11.66 6.23
N GLU A 57 8.39 11.22 7.37
CA GLU A 57 9.21 12.07 8.25
C GLU A 57 10.59 12.34 7.65
N ALA A 58 11.24 11.32 7.07
CA ALA A 58 12.50 11.51 6.33
C ALA A 58 12.33 12.52 5.19
N LYS A 59 11.17 12.52 4.50
CA LYS A 59 10.79 13.53 3.51
C LYS A 59 10.77 14.94 4.11
N LYS A 60 9.95 15.17 5.14
CA LYS A 60 9.79 16.49 5.76
C LYS A 60 11.13 17.05 6.25
N LEU A 61 11.93 16.20 6.89
CA LEU A 61 13.23 16.59 7.42
C LEU A 61 14.22 16.90 6.30
N ALA A 62 14.18 16.20 5.17
CA ALA A 62 14.98 16.54 4.00
C ALA A 62 14.55 17.87 3.37
N GLU A 63 13.25 18.15 3.30
CA GLU A 63 12.71 19.44 2.82
C GLU A 63 13.16 20.60 3.72
N ASP A 64 13.09 20.45 5.04
CA ASP A 64 13.54 21.45 6.02
C ASP A 64 15.05 21.74 5.92
N LEU A 65 15.85 20.75 5.53
CA LEU A 65 17.29 20.87 5.31
C LEU A 65 17.65 21.46 3.92
N SER A 66 16.69 21.51 3.00
CA SER A 66 16.92 21.78 1.57
C SER A 66 16.86 23.26 1.16
N GLY A 67 16.99 24.21 2.09
CA GLY A 67 17.17 25.62 1.74
C GLY A 67 18.30 25.85 0.72
N ASP A 68 19.35 25.01 0.73
CA ASP A 68 20.52 25.12 -0.15
C ASP A 68 21.06 23.77 -0.72
N LEU A 69 20.44 22.61 -0.44
CA LEU A 69 21.11 21.30 -0.58
C LEU A 69 20.68 20.37 -1.72
N ILE A 70 19.61 20.66 -2.47
CA ILE A 70 19.14 19.76 -3.55
C ILE A 70 19.15 20.49 -4.91
N ALA A 71 20.33 20.93 -5.31
CA ALA A 71 20.63 21.21 -6.72
C ALA A 71 21.18 19.92 -7.32
N LEU A 72 20.28 19.05 -7.80
CA LEU A 72 20.68 17.81 -8.44
C LEU A 72 21.15 18.08 -9.87
N SER A 73 22.43 17.76 -10.12
CA SER A 73 23.04 17.78 -11.44
C SER A 73 22.77 16.44 -12.13
N ASP A 74 21.53 16.22 -12.54
CA ASP A 74 21.22 15.18 -13.53
C ASP A 74 21.03 15.84 -14.91
N PRO A 75 21.95 15.64 -15.87
CA PRO A 75 21.84 16.25 -17.19
C PRO A 75 20.63 15.74 -18.00
N ASP A 76 20.02 14.62 -17.62
CA ASP A 76 18.85 14.04 -18.30
C ASP A 76 17.51 14.54 -17.72
N TYR A 77 17.52 15.20 -16.56
CA TYR A 77 16.34 15.76 -15.89
C TYR A 77 16.59 17.21 -15.43
N PRO A 78 16.51 18.19 -16.35
CA PRO A 78 16.67 19.60 -16.03
C PRO A 78 15.39 20.13 -15.37
N SER A 79 15.21 19.88 -14.07
CA SER A 79 14.28 20.66 -13.26
C SER A 79 14.98 21.17 -12.02
N ASP A 80 15.15 22.49 -11.97
CA ASP A 80 15.58 23.20 -10.79
C ASP A 80 14.57 22.93 -9.66
N ARG A 81 14.99 22.17 -8.65
CA ARG A 81 14.24 21.66 -7.47
C ARG A 81 13.48 20.36 -7.73
N LEU A 82 14.06 19.27 -7.23
CA LEU A 82 13.36 18.01 -7.04
C LEU A 82 12.28 18.21 -5.98
N ASP A 83 11.01 18.07 -6.36
CA ASP A 83 9.94 17.94 -5.37
C ASP A 83 10.00 16.51 -4.82
N LEU A 84 10.67 16.34 -3.68
CA LEU A 84 10.81 15.05 -3.01
C LEU A 84 9.44 14.41 -2.74
N GLU A 85 8.38 15.21 -2.57
CA GLU A 85 7.00 14.73 -2.51
C GLU A 85 6.58 14.00 -3.79
N TYR A 86 6.71 14.66 -4.92
CA TYR A 86 6.31 14.12 -6.22
C TYR A 86 7.08 12.84 -6.56
N GLU A 87 8.36 12.85 -6.25
CA GLU A 87 9.29 11.76 -6.49
C GLU A 87 9.04 10.53 -5.60
N LEU A 88 8.79 10.75 -4.30
CA LEU A 88 8.34 9.69 -3.40
C LEU A 88 7.01 9.08 -3.88
N GLN A 89 6.09 9.92 -4.36
CA GLN A 89 4.82 9.48 -4.89
C GLN A 89 4.97 8.62 -6.15
N ILE A 90 5.83 9.01 -7.09
CA ILE A 90 6.13 8.23 -8.31
C ILE A 90 6.76 6.89 -7.94
N CYS A 91 7.78 6.87 -7.08
CA CYS A 91 8.45 5.62 -6.74
C CYS A 91 7.50 4.64 -6.01
N VAL A 92 6.68 5.14 -5.08
CA VAL A 92 5.65 4.33 -4.41
C VAL A 92 4.61 3.84 -5.43
N TYR A 93 4.22 4.68 -6.37
CA TYR A 93 3.31 4.31 -7.45
C TYR A 93 3.89 3.22 -8.35
N ASP A 94 5.09 3.39 -8.90
CA ASP A 94 5.75 2.42 -9.78
C ASP A 94 5.97 1.07 -9.07
N MET A 95 6.40 1.13 -7.82
CA MET A 95 6.55 -0.04 -6.94
C MET A 95 5.23 -0.80 -6.79
N LEU A 96 4.12 -0.10 -6.54
CA LEU A 96 2.80 -0.72 -6.43
C LEU A 96 2.33 -1.26 -7.79
N MET A 97 2.49 -0.50 -8.88
CA MET A 97 2.03 -0.91 -10.20
C MET A 97 2.80 -2.12 -10.75
N ASN A 98 4.06 -2.29 -10.40
CA ASN A 98 4.82 -3.50 -10.74
C ASN A 98 4.17 -4.78 -10.19
N VAL A 99 3.52 -4.69 -9.03
CA VAL A 99 2.79 -5.82 -8.42
C VAL A 99 1.34 -5.88 -8.91
N LEU A 100 0.71 -4.73 -9.13
CA LEU A 100 -0.72 -4.64 -9.46
C LEU A 100 -1.04 -4.86 -10.94
N ARG A 101 -0.06 -4.76 -11.85
CA ARG A 101 -0.22 -4.96 -13.30
C ARG A 101 0.09 -6.38 -13.79
N VAL A 102 0.27 -7.35 -12.90
CA VAL A 102 0.54 -8.74 -13.29
C VAL A 102 -0.60 -9.24 -14.22
N PRO A 103 -0.28 -9.72 -15.44
CA PRO A 103 -1.31 -10.20 -16.37
C PRO A 103 -2.05 -11.41 -15.79
N THR A 104 -3.30 -11.21 -15.39
CA THR A 104 -4.07 -12.23 -14.65
C THR A 104 -4.47 -13.43 -15.49
N ASP A 105 -4.53 -13.27 -16.82
CA ASP A 105 -5.07 -14.30 -17.70
C ASP A 105 -4.03 -15.39 -18.03
N ASN A 106 -2.75 -15.11 -17.80
CA ASN A 106 -1.64 -16.04 -18.05
C ASN A 106 -0.72 -16.22 -16.83
N ALA A 107 -0.99 -15.56 -15.71
CA ALA A 107 -0.20 -15.73 -14.50
C ALA A 107 -0.46 -17.11 -13.87
N PRO A 108 0.60 -17.82 -13.42
CA PRO A 108 0.46 -19.07 -12.69
C PRO A 108 -0.50 -18.95 -11.48
N LEU A 109 -1.31 -19.98 -11.24
CA LEU A 109 -2.29 -19.95 -10.14
C LEU A 109 -1.63 -19.85 -8.75
N GLU A 110 -0.37 -20.26 -8.60
CA GLU A 110 0.41 -20.10 -7.36
C GLU A 110 0.54 -18.63 -6.91
N TYR A 111 0.41 -17.66 -7.83
CA TYR A 111 0.37 -16.24 -7.48
C TYR A 111 -0.93 -15.84 -6.76
N THR A 112 -1.95 -16.68 -6.81
CA THR A 112 -3.23 -16.47 -6.13
C THR A 112 -3.29 -17.08 -4.74
N ASP A 113 -2.25 -17.79 -4.31
CA ASP A 113 -2.21 -18.39 -2.98
C ASP A 113 -2.24 -17.32 -1.89
N ILE A 114 -3.23 -17.41 -1.00
CA ILE A 114 -3.40 -16.50 0.14
C ILE A 114 -2.39 -16.89 1.22
N THR A 115 -1.19 -16.31 1.14
CA THR A 115 -0.09 -16.60 2.07
C THR A 115 0.53 -15.32 2.63
N PRO A 116 1.20 -15.39 3.79
CA PRO A 116 1.94 -14.27 4.37
C PRO A 116 2.99 -13.63 3.46
N LYS A 117 3.43 -14.33 2.41
CA LYS A 117 4.47 -13.89 1.46
C LYS A 117 3.89 -13.43 0.12
N ASN A 118 2.56 -13.42 -0.02
CA ASN A 118 1.93 -13.01 -1.27
C ASN A 118 2.14 -11.49 -1.48
N ASP A 119 2.89 -11.15 -2.52
CA ASP A 119 3.26 -9.77 -2.83
C ASP A 119 2.06 -8.89 -3.13
N PHE A 120 1.01 -9.45 -3.72
CA PHE A 120 -0.21 -8.72 -4.03
C PHE A 120 -0.97 -8.31 -2.75
N ILE A 121 -1.01 -9.19 -1.74
CA ILE A 121 -1.59 -8.87 -0.43
C ILE A 121 -0.75 -7.82 0.30
N ILE A 122 0.58 -7.96 0.29
CA ILE A 122 1.51 -7.00 0.89
C ILE A 122 1.38 -5.62 0.21
N ALA A 123 1.25 -5.58 -1.11
CA ALA A 123 1.02 -4.36 -1.86
C ALA A 123 -0.29 -3.67 -1.44
N GLY A 124 -1.33 -4.42 -1.09
CA GLY A 124 -2.57 -3.87 -0.52
C GLY A 124 -2.32 -3.14 0.80
N MET A 125 -1.56 -3.75 1.71
CA MET A 125 -1.16 -3.09 2.96
C MET A 125 -0.34 -1.82 2.72
N ILE A 126 0.64 -1.88 1.80
CA ILE A 126 1.48 -0.73 1.48
C ILE A 126 0.63 0.39 0.87
N SER A 127 -0.25 0.06 -0.07
CA SER A 127 -1.16 1.02 -0.69
C SER A 127 -2.04 1.70 0.35
N GLY A 128 -2.63 0.93 1.27
CA GLY A 128 -3.42 1.46 2.38
C GLY A 128 -2.59 2.40 3.27
N ALA A 129 -1.43 1.96 3.72
CA ALA A 129 -0.55 2.73 4.61
C ALA A 129 -0.11 4.06 3.97
N CYS A 130 0.35 4.02 2.72
CA CYS A 130 0.73 5.21 1.98
C CYS A 130 -0.44 6.18 1.83
N HIS A 131 -1.65 5.66 1.61
CA HIS A 131 -2.85 6.50 1.51
C HIS A 131 -3.18 7.16 2.85
N ARG A 132 -3.18 6.39 3.96
CA ARG A 132 -3.48 6.87 5.33
C ARG A 132 -2.64 8.09 5.70
N ILE A 133 -1.34 8.03 5.40
CA ILE A 133 -0.39 9.08 5.77
C ILE A 133 -0.08 10.08 4.64
N ALA A 134 -0.83 10.09 3.55
CA ALA A 134 -0.65 10.99 2.41
C ALA A 134 0.59 10.77 1.54
N LEU A 135 1.37 9.69 1.75
CA LEU A 135 2.63 9.47 1.05
C LEU A 135 2.44 9.19 -0.44
N CYS A 136 1.32 8.56 -0.82
CA CYS A 136 0.91 8.40 -2.21
C CYS A 136 -0.62 8.46 -2.28
N LYS A 137 -1.15 9.25 -3.23
CA LYS A 137 -2.58 9.49 -3.44
C LYS A 137 -3.00 9.26 -4.89
N SER A 138 -2.26 8.41 -5.60
CA SER A 138 -2.47 8.21 -7.03
C SER A 138 -3.88 7.64 -7.27
N PRO A 139 -4.67 8.23 -8.20
CA PRO A 139 -5.96 7.71 -8.61
C PRO A 139 -5.94 6.22 -8.99
N GLU A 140 -4.84 5.76 -9.56
CA GLU A 140 -4.61 4.42 -10.06
C GLU A 140 -4.49 3.37 -8.94
N GLN A 141 -4.02 3.74 -7.74
CA GLN A 141 -4.01 2.86 -6.56
C GLN A 141 -5.42 2.41 -6.17
N ARG A 142 -6.44 3.17 -6.55
CA ARG A 142 -7.85 2.83 -6.27
C ARG A 142 -8.39 1.76 -7.20
N ARG A 143 -7.82 1.60 -8.40
CA ARG A 143 -8.37 0.67 -9.39
C ARG A 143 -8.41 -0.77 -8.88
N PRO A 144 -7.34 -1.36 -8.32
CA PRO A 144 -7.40 -2.71 -7.74
C PRO A 144 -8.40 -2.81 -6.58
N ILE A 145 -8.57 -1.74 -5.79
CA ILE A 145 -9.54 -1.70 -4.69
C ILE A 145 -10.97 -1.73 -5.25
N CYS A 146 -11.28 -0.91 -6.24
CA CYS A 146 -12.58 -0.88 -6.91
C CYS A 146 -12.89 -2.20 -7.65
N GLU A 147 -11.88 -2.81 -8.30
CA GLU A 147 -11.99 -4.13 -8.94
C GLU A 147 -12.25 -5.21 -7.87
N GLY A 148 -11.53 -5.19 -6.75
CA GLY A 148 -11.70 -6.15 -5.65
C GLY A 148 -13.05 -6.05 -4.96
N PHE A 149 -13.63 -4.86 -4.81
CA PHE A 149 -15.00 -4.68 -4.34
C PHE A 149 -16.06 -4.83 -5.46
N GLN A 150 -15.66 -5.23 -6.67
CA GLN A 150 -16.54 -5.46 -7.82
C GLN A 150 -17.47 -4.26 -8.14
N PHE A 151 -16.91 -3.05 -8.09
CA PHE A 151 -17.66 -1.84 -8.40
C PHE A 151 -18.12 -1.83 -9.87
N PRO A 152 -19.36 -1.40 -10.17
CA PRO A 152 -19.80 -1.23 -11.55
C PRO A 152 -18.86 -0.31 -12.34
N GLY A 153 -18.47 -0.77 -13.54
CA GLY A 153 -17.56 -0.05 -14.45
C GLY A 153 -16.08 -0.47 -14.35
N TYR A 154 -15.74 -1.32 -13.39
CA TYR A 154 -14.41 -1.90 -13.23
C TYR A 154 -14.37 -3.32 -13.81
N ILE A 155 -13.18 -3.82 -14.18
CA ILE A 155 -13.03 -5.16 -14.75
C ILE A 155 -13.25 -6.19 -13.64
N VAL A 156 -14.28 -7.03 -13.78
CA VAL A 156 -14.66 -8.06 -12.79
C VAL A 156 -14.56 -9.48 -13.36
N ASP A 157 -14.35 -9.66 -14.67
CA ASP A 157 -14.23 -10.97 -15.32
C ASP A 157 -12.85 -11.58 -15.09
N ARG A 158 -12.55 -11.90 -13.84
CA ARG A 158 -11.39 -12.68 -13.41
C ARG A 158 -11.86 -14.09 -13.03
N ASN A 159 -10.95 -15.07 -13.06
CA ASN A 159 -11.25 -16.36 -12.46
C ASN A 159 -11.50 -16.21 -10.95
N GLU A 160 -12.11 -17.22 -10.33
CA GLU A 160 -12.54 -17.15 -8.93
C GLU A 160 -11.38 -16.86 -7.98
N GLN A 161 -10.21 -17.47 -8.18
CA GLN A 161 -9.03 -17.29 -7.33
C GLN A 161 -8.50 -15.85 -7.39
N TRP A 162 -8.43 -15.26 -8.57
CA TRP A 162 -8.04 -13.87 -8.72
C TRP A 162 -9.09 -12.91 -8.17
N SER A 163 -10.38 -13.21 -8.35
CA SER A 163 -11.45 -12.39 -7.76
C SER A 163 -11.36 -12.38 -6.23
N GLU A 164 -11.09 -13.53 -5.63
CA GLU A 164 -10.87 -13.66 -4.19
C GLU A 164 -9.63 -12.88 -3.73
N LEU A 165 -8.49 -13.04 -4.41
CA LEU A 165 -7.26 -12.33 -4.07
C LEU A 165 -7.42 -10.81 -4.16
N TYR A 166 -8.11 -10.31 -5.19
CA TYR A 166 -8.42 -8.89 -5.34
C TYR A 166 -9.35 -8.39 -4.24
N ALA A 167 -10.36 -9.18 -3.86
CA ALA A 167 -11.24 -8.83 -2.75
C ALA A 167 -10.46 -8.74 -1.43
N ILE A 168 -9.58 -9.71 -1.14
CA ILE A 168 -8.70 -9.67 0.04
C ILE A 168 -7.74 -8.48 -0.01
N HIS A 169 -7.13 -8.19 -1.17
CA HIS A 169 -6.28 -7.02 -1.35
C HIS A 169 -7.03 -5.73 -1.04
N ALA A 170 -8.22 -5.55 -1.62
CA ALA A 170 -9.06 -4.38 -1.39
C ALA A 170 -9.42 -4.24 0.09
N CYS A 171 -9.69 -5.39 0.75
CA CYS A 171 -9.94 -5.45 2.17
C CYS A 171 -8.74 -4.96 3.01
N MET A 172 -7.55 -5.50 2.73
CA MET A 172 -6.31 -5.10 3.41
C MET A 172 -6.01 -3.62 3.18
N ALA A 173 -6.12 -3.14 1.95
CA ALA A 173 -5.88 -1.74 1.61
C ALA A 173 -6.83 -0.81 2.36
N LEU A 174 -8.14 -1.09 2.36
CA LEU A 174 -9.13 -0.24 3.02
C LEU A 174 -8.97 -0.21 4.53
N LEU A 175 -8.77 -1.36 5.19
CA LEU A 175 -8.56 -1.42 6.64
C LEU A 175 -7.27 -0.69 7.06
N VAL A 176 -6.16 -0.93 6.37
CA VAL A 176 -4.89 -0.25 6.69
C VAL A 176 -4.95 1.23 6.36
N GLY A 177 -5.63 1.59 5.27
CA GLY A 177 -5.84 2.98 4.84
C GLY A 177 -6.79 3.77 5.73
N GLY A 178 -7.59 3.08 6.54
CA GLY A 178 -8.45 3.67 7.56
C GLY A 178 -9.44 4.69 7.00
N HIS A 179 -9.79 5.66 7.84
CA HIS A 179 -10.78 6.68 7.50
C HIS A 179 -10.41 7.46 6.24
N ARG A 180 -9.12 7.69 5.99
CA ARG A 180 -8.69 8.50 4.86
C ARG A 180 -8.95 7.84 3.51
N LEU A 181 -8.64 6.54 3.39
CA LEU A 181 -8.94 5.80 2.17
C LEU A 181 -10.44 5.59 2.02
N TYR A 182 -11.15 5.29 3.10
CA TYR A 182 -12.61 5.23 3.12
C TYR A 182 -13.24 6.51 2.57
N SER A 183 -12.89 7.68 3.12
CA SER A 183 -13.39 9.00 2.69
C SER A 183 -13.03 9.32 1.23
N THR A 184 -11.87 8.85 0.76
CA THR A 184 -11.49 9.01 -0.64
C THR A 184 -12.38 8.16 -1.55
N ILE A 185 -12.59 6.90 -1.22
CA ILE A 185 -13.45 6.01 -2.00
C ILE A 185 -14.89 6.52 -2.02
N THR A 186 -15.45 6.92 -0.87
CA THR A 186 -16.83 7.42 -0.81
C THR A 186 -17.03 8.73 -1.55
N TYR A 187 -16.01 9.60 -1.60
CA TYR A 187 -16.04 10.83 -2.39
C TYR A 187 -16.09 10.55 -3.89
N PHE A 188 -15.26 9.65 -4.40
CA PHE A 188 -15.14 9.39 -5.83
C PHE A 188 -16.09 8.32 -6.37
N GLU A 189 -16.51 7.38 -5.51
CA GLU A 189 -17.37 6.24 -5.85
C GLU A 189 -18.59 6.19 -4.90
N PRO A 190 -19.40 7.26 -4.86
CA PRO A 190 -20.46 7.42 -3.87
C PRO A 190 -21.47 6.27 -3.92
N GLY A 191 -21.76 5.68 -2.77
CA GLY A 191 -22.70 4.57 -2.61
C GLY A 191 -22.22 3.22 -3.14
N LYS A 192 -21.09 3.13 -3.86
CA LYS A 192 -20.62 1.87 -4.44
C LYS A 192 -19.99 0.94 -3.41
N LEU A 193 -19.36 1.47 -2.36
CA LEU A 193 -18.67 0.66 -1.35
C LEU A 193 -19.61 -0.31 -0.63
N ALA A 194 -20.73 0.18 -0.08
CA ALA A 194 -21.72 -0.66 0.59
C ALA A 194 -22.32 -1.73 -0.36
N LEU A 195 -22.59 -1.35 -1.62
CA LEU A 195 -23.07 -2.29 -2.65
C LEU A 195 -22.02 -3.35 -2.99
N GLY A 196 -20.75 -2.97 -3.09
CA GLY A 196 -19.63 -3.87 -3.35
C GLY A 196 -19.47 -4.90 -2.23
N LEU A 197 -19.44 -4.44 -0.98
CA LEU A 197 -19.34 -5.33 0.19
C LEU A 197 -20.51 -6.32 0.26
N LYS A 198 -21.75 -5.84 0.02
CA LYS A 198 -22.93 -6.71 -0.05
C LYS A 198 -22.78 -7.78 -1.12
N ARG A 199 -22.30 -7.41 -2.31
CA ARG A 199 -22.08 -8.35 -3.42
C ARG A 199 -21.03 -9.41 -3.10
N LEU A 200 -19.94 -9.03 -2.43
CA LEU A 200 -18.90 -9.98 -2.03
C LEU A 200 -19.47 -11.06 -1.10
N VAL A 201 -20.36 -10.69 -0.18
CA VAL A 201 -21.08 -11.62 0.70
C VAL A 201 -22.09 -12.47 -0.08
N GLU A 202 -22.97 -11.84 -0.87
CA GLU A 202 -24.03 -12.53 -1.60
C GLU A 202 -23.52 -13.56 -2.61
N LYS A 203 -22.35 -13.30 -3.21
CA LYS A 203 -21.72 -14.17 -4.20
C LYS A 203 -20.69 -15.13 -3.62
N ASP A 204 -20.44 -15.08 -2.31
CA ASP A 204 -19.42 -15.89 -1.65
C ASP A 204 -18.04 -15.79 -2.34
N VAL A 205 -17.60 -14.55 -2.62
CA VAL A 205 -16.39 -14.30 -3.44
C VAL A 205 -15.12 -14.68 -2.69
N ILE A 206 -15.07 -14.42 -1.38
CA ILE A 206 -13.94 -14.80 -0.52
C ILE A 206 -14.27 -16.13 0.12
N LYS A 207 -13.54 -17.19 -0.23
CA LYS A 207 -13.74 -18.56 0.26
C LYS A 207 -12.86 -18.86 1.47
N ASP A 208 -11.72 -18.19 1.57
CA ASP A 208 -10.83 -18.28 2.70
C ASP A 208 -11.53 -17.83 3.98
N SER A 209 -11.46 -18.67 5.01
CA SER A 209 -12.16 -18.43 6.28
C SER A 209 -11.64 -17.18 7.02
N ASN A 210 -10.37 -16.86 6.89
CA ASN A 210 -9.77 -15.68 7.52
C ASN A 210 -9.98 -14.42 6.66
N GLY A 211 -9.97 -14.56 5.33
CA GLY A 211 -10.42 -13.54 4.40
C GLY A 211 -11.87 -13.12 4.64
N ASN A 212 -12.76 -14.07 4.95
CA ASN A 212 -14.13 -13.75 5.35
C ASN A 212 -14.19 -12.96 6.65
N LYS A 213 -13.35 -13.27 7.64
CA LYS A 213 -13.26 -12.47 8.88
C LYS A 213 -12.82 -11.03 8.58
N LEU A 214 -11.87 -10.82 7.66
CA LEU A 214 -11.52 -9.47 7.19
C LEU A 214 -12.70 -8.75 6.54
N LEU A 215 -13.47 -9.43 5.68
CA LEU A 215 -14.63 -8.84 5.03
C LEU A 215 -15.67 -8.38 6.07
N GLN A 216 -15.96 -9.20 7.08
CA GLN A 216 -16.87 -8.83 8.16
C GLN A 216 -16.33 -7.64 8.97
N LEU A 217 -15.01 -7.60 9.20
CA LEU A 217 -14.37 -6.47 9.89
C LEU A 217 -14.55 -5.16 9.12
N ILE A 218 -14.45 -5.19 7.79
CA ILE A 218 -14.67 -4.02 6.93
C ILE A 218 -16.11 -3.59 6.92
N ILE A 219 -17.04 -4.54 6.83
CA ILE A 219 -18.48 -4.22 6.89
C ILE A 219 -18.77 -3.45 8.17
N LYS A 220 -18.30 -3.95 9.31
CA LYS A 220 -18.41 -3.27 10.61
C LYS A 220 -17.79 -1.87 10.57
N GLN A 221 -16.56 -1.74 10.07
CA GLN A 221 -15.86 -0.45 10.01
C GLN A 221 -16.56 0.56 9.08
N VAL A 222 -17.17 0.11 7.98
CA VAL A 222 -17.97 0.96 7.10
C VAL A 222 -19.27 1.40 7.76
N GLU A 223 -19.95 0.51 8.50
CA GLU A 223 -21.15 0.84 9.29
C GLU A 223 -20.82 1.90 10.37
N GLU A 224 -19.65 1.77 10.99
CA GLU A 224 -19.08 2.73 11.96
C GLU A 224 -18.37 3.91 11.29
N GLN A 225 -18.42 4.04 9.95
CA GLN A 225 -17.79 5.12 9.16
C GLN A 225 -16.30 5.34 9.45
N PHE A 226 -15.59 4.29 9.88
CA PHE A 226 -14.20 4.33 10.31
C PHE A 226 -13.95 5.35 11.44
N GLU A 227 -14.88 5.47 12.40
CA GLU A 227 -14.71 6.33 13.60
C GLU A 227 -13.50 5.93 14.45
N THR A 228 -13.12 4.64 14.44
CA THR A 228 -11.92 4.13 15.12
C THR A 228 -11.10 3.30 14.14
N GLU A 229 -9.79 3.53 14.13
CA GLU A 229 -8.88 2.79 13.25
C GLU A 229 -8.40 1.51 13.94
N ILE A 230 -8.34 0.43 13.18
CA ILE A 230 -7.81 -0.85 13.64
C ILE A 230 -6.30 -0.86 13.48
N GLU A 231 -5.60 -1.41 14.47
CA GLU A 231 -4.15 -1.58 14.42
C GLU A 231 -3.74 -2.50 13.26
N VAL A 232 -2.68 -2.13 12.52
CA VAL A 232 -2.21 -2.89 11.35
C VAL A 232 -1.81 -4.31 11.74
N GLU A 233 -1.29 -4.51 12.95
CA GLU A 233 -1.01 -5.84 13.47
C GLU A 233 -2.27 -6.70 13.62
N GLU A 234 -3.38 -6.14 14.06
CA GLU A 234 -4.65 -6.86 14.24
C GLU A 234 -5.27 -7.22 12.89
N ILE A 235 -5.22 -6.29 11.92
CA ILE A 235 -5.63 -6.55 10.53
C ILE A 235 -4.83 -7.73 9.96
N TRP A 236 -3.51 -7.73 10.11
CA TRP A 236 -2.66 -8.82 9.65
C TRP A 236 -2.96 -10.15 10.35
N LYS A 237 -3.11 -10.15 11.67
CA LYS A 237 -3.43 -11.35 12.46
C LYS A 237 -4.82 -11.93 12.13
N THR A 238 -5.74 -11.10 11.64
CA THR A 238 -7.07 -11.55 11.21
C THR A 238 -6.95 -12.46 9.99
N LEU A 239 -6.09 -12.12 9.04
CA LEU A 239 -5.85 -12.94 7.84
C LEU A 239 -4.87 -14.10 8.10
N PHE A 240 -3.79 -13.82 8.84
CA PHE A 240 -2.71 -14.75 9.11
C PHE A 240 -2.50 -14.90 10.62
N PRO A 241 -3.37 -15.66 11.32
CA PRO A 241 -3.24 -15.89 12.75
C PRO A 241 -1.95 -16.66 13.06
N PRO A 242 -1.37 -16.46 14.27
CA PRO A 242 -0.22 -17.24 14.70
C PRO A 242 -0.57 -18.74 14.78
N PRO A 243 0.41 -19.64 14.60
CA PRO A 243 0.21 -21.06 14.84
C PRO A 243 -0.29 -21.28 16.29
N VAL A 244 -1.28 -22.15 16.45
CA VAL A 244 -1.78 -22.60 17.76
C VAL A 244 -0.80 -23.59 18.38
#